data_AF-A0A1H1BC59-F1
#
_entry.id   AF-A0A1H1BC59-F1
#
_cell.length_a   1.000
_cell.length_b   1.000
_cell.length_c   1.000
_cell.angle_alpha   90.00
_cell.angle_beta   90.00
_cell.angle_gamma   90.00
#
_symmetry.space_group_name_H-M   'P 1'
#
loop_
_entity.id
_entity.type
_entity.pdbx_description
1 polymer ?
#
loop_
_entity_poly.entity_id
_entity_poly.type
_entity_poly.pdbx_seq_one_letter_code
_entity_poly.pdbx_strand_id
1 'polypeptide(L)'
;MTCSARLARERRNYKSCNLSPMSQVTSISTAVGDFLREFRSDHGFTLDQVARSAREFGASWSASSVKNIESGRAVTSLQNLISLTLALNNLAGTHLTLADVLGKAQAFESPRALGLPVRRAWVDKVLAGAPVEIGHVENLLGGEEKAKQIITDFPEKMKGWLKELPKGIDLQTIERVESQNRSASLAEERAARTLGIRPDSVRVWAIKLWGMDLEEKADKLARERLESLEEPSPQARGAMTRALIRQIREEVERNGSLA
;
A
#
# COMPACT_ATOMS: atom_id res chain seq x y z
N MET A 1 -39.43 -23.54 -25.42
CA MET A 1 -40.45 -23.92 -24.43
C MET A 1 -39.73 -24.51 -23.22
N THR A 2 -39.43 -23.67 -22.23
CA THR A 2 -40.03 -23.66 -20.86
C THR A 2 -39.59 -24.88 -20.03
N CYS A 3 -38.71 -24.71 -19.04
CA CYS A 3 -39.02 -24.27 -17.67
C CYS A 3 -40.05 -25.19 -16.96
N SER A 4 -39.63 -25.81 -15.85
CA SER A 4 -40.43 -26.11 -14.64
C SER A 4 -40.38 -27.56 -14.14
N ALA A 5 -39.46 -27.82 -13.21
CA ALA A 5 -39.61 -28.74 -12.07
C ALA A 5 -38.47 -28.39 -11.08
N ARG A 6 -38.52 -27.34 -10.26
CA ARG A 6 -39.54 -26.84 -9.32
C ARG A 6 -40.06 -27.91 -8.34
N LEU A 7 -39.32 -27.99 -7.23
CA LEU A 7 -39.79 -28.15 -5.85
C LEU A 7 -40.31 -29.52 -5.40
N ALA A 8 -39.61 -30.13 -4.45
CA ALA A 8 -40.07 -30.23 -3.05
C ALA A 8 -39.47 -31.46 -2.35
N ARG A 9 -38.44 -31.24 -1.53
CA ARG A 9 -38.06 -32.00 -0.32
C ARG A 9 -37.16 -31.06 0.50
N GLU A 10 -37.76 -30.06 1.16
CA GLU A 10 -37.99 -30.04 2.62
C GLU A 10 -36.73 -30.38 3.44
N ARG A 11 -35.95 -29.38 3.87
CA ARG A 11 -36.12 -28.48 5.05
C ARG A 11 -35.98 -29.18 6.42
N ARG A 12 -34.77 -29.08 6.99
CA ARG A 12 -34.37 -28.92 8.41
C ARG A 12 -32.83 -28.92 8.39
N ASN A 13 -32.04 -27.99 8.90
CA ASN A 13 -32.21 -26.96 9.93
C ASN A 13 -31.24 -25.80 9.65
N TYR A 14 -31.70 -24.58 9.95
CA TYR A 14 -30.99 -23.31 9.84
C TYR A 14 -30.01 -23.13 11.02
N LYS A 15 -28.76 -22.72 10.74
CA LYS A 15 -27.73 -22.03 11.58
C LYS A 15 -26.39 -22.29 10.85
N SER A 16 -25.82 -21.41 10.04
CA SER A 16 -25.51 -20.00 10.26
C SER A 16 -25.41 -19.25 8.92
N CYS A 17 -26.05 -18.08 8.84
CA CYS A 17 -25.78 -17.09 7.81
C CYS A 17 -24.54 -16.27 8.17
N ASN A 18 -23.80 -15.89 7.13
CA ASN A 18 -22.94 -14.71 6.99
C ASN A 18 -21.56 -14.71 7.65
N LEU A 19 -20.60 -15.27 6.92
CA LEU A 19 -19.24 -14.74 6.81
C LEU A 19 -18.86 -14.75 5.33
N SER A 20 -19.11 -13.65 4.61
CA SER A 20 -18.41 -13.41 3.34
C SER A 20 -17.15 -12.59 3.65
N PRO A 21 -15.97 -13.06 3.25
CA PRO A 21 -14.68 -12.54 3.71
C PRO A 21 -14.36 -11.18 3.06
N MET A 22 -13.50 -10.40 3.70
CA MET A 22 -12.81 -9.23 3.14
C MET A 22 -12.13 -9.55 1.79
N SER A 23 -12.84 -9.48 0.66
CA SER A 23 -12.29 -9.87 -0.62
C SER A 23 -11.51 -8.72 -1.29
N GLN A 24 -10.20 -8.73 -1.03
CA GLN A 24 -9.08 -8.15 -1.78
C GLN A 24 -8.94 -6.61 -1.82
N VAL A 25 -8.14 -6.10 -0.87
CA VAL A 25 -7.47 -4.79 -0.99
C VAL A 25 -6.47 -4.88 -2.15
N THR A 26 -6.46 -3.88 -3.02
CA THR A 26 -5.57 -3.85 -4.20
C THR A 26 -4.92 -2.48 -4.38
N SER A 27 -3.85 -2.39 -5.16
CA SER A 27 -3.30 -1.09 -5.53
C SER A 27 -4.17 -0.41 -6.58
N ILE A 28 -4.16 0.94 -6.64
CA ILE A 28 -4.83 1.69 -7.72
C ILE A 28 -4.31 1.24 -9.09
N SER A 29 -3.00 1.02 -9.22
CA SER A 29 -2.38 0.55 -10.47
C SER A 29 -2.91 -0.81 -10.92
N THR A 30 -3.07 -1.75 -9.99
CA THR A 30 -3.65 -3.07 -10.28
C THR A 30 -5.12 -2.96 -10.69
N ALA A 31 -5.91 -2.19 -9.95
CA ALA A 31 -7.33 -1.99 -10.28
C ALA A 31 -7.54 -1.38 -11.67
N VAL A 32 -6.73 -0.38 -12.03
CA VAL A 32 -6.74 0.26 -13.34
C VAL A 32 -6.27 -0.70 -14.43
N GLY A 33 -5.25 -1.50 -14.16
CA GLY A 33 -4.75 -2.51 -15.09
C GLY A 33 -5.79 -3.59 -15.40
N ASP A 34 -6.48 -4.08 -14.37
CA ASP A 34 -7.55 -5.06 -14.51
C ASP A 34 -8.74 -4.49 -15.29
N PHE A 35 -9.16 -3.26 -14.96
CA PHE A 35 -10.20 -2.54 -15.70
C PHE A 35 -9.82 -2.39 -17.18
N LEU A 36 -8.60 -1.91 -17.47
CA LEU A 36 -8.14 -1.68 -18.84
C LEU A 36 -8.12 -2.99 -19.63
N ARG A 37 -7.66 -4.08 -19.04
CA ARG A 37 -7.63 -5.39 -19.70
C ARG A 37 -9.05 -5.86 -20.02
N GLU A 38 -9.97 -5.77 -19.07
CA GLU A 38 -11.39 -6.17 -19.24
C GLU A 38 -12.03 -5.30 -20.34
N PHE A 39 -11.99 -3.97 -20.18
CA PHE A 39 -12.55 -3.02 -21.14
C PHE A 39 -12.00 -3.23 -22.56
N ARG A 40 -10.68 -3.38 -22.68
CA ARG A 40 -10.03 -3.61 -23.98
C ARG A 40 -10.50 -4.92 -24.62
N SER A 41 -10.63 -5.99 -23.83
CA SER A 41 -11.04 -7.31 -24.32
C SER A 41 -12.50 -7.32 -24.76
N ASP A 42 -13.38 -6.68 -23.98
CA ASP A 42 -14.82 -6.58 -24.26
C ASP A 42 -15.11 -5.79 -25.55
N HIS A 43 -14.30 -4.77 -25.84
CA HIS A 43 -14.42 -3.96 -27.05
C HIS A 43 -13.58 -4.49 -28.22
N GLY A 44 -12.86 -5.60 -28.05
CA GLY A 44 -12.01 -6.19 -29.10
C GLY A 44 -10.81 -5.32 -29.49
N PHE A 45 -10.37 -4.41 -28.63
CA PHE A 45 -9.25 -3.53 -28.90
C PHE A 45 -7.90 -4.22 -28.70
N THR A 46 -6.91 -3.79 -29.46
CA THR A 46 -5.52 -4.21 -29.32
C THR A 46 -4.75 -3.23 -28.42
N LEU A 47 -3.63 -3.69 -27.83
CA LEU A 47 -2.75 -2.83 -27.04
C LEU A 47 -2.24 -1.63 -27.86
N ASP A 48 -1.98 -1.84 -29.15
CA ASP A 48 -1.49 -0.81 -30.05
C ASP A 48 -2.55 0.25 -30.39
N GLN A 49 -3.83 -0.14 -30.51
CA GLN A 49 -4.93 0.81 -30.68
C GLN A 49 -5.08 1.73 -29.46
N VAL A 50 -4.99 1.18 -28.24
CA VAL A 50 -5.02 1.98 -27.01
C VAL A 50 -3.82 2.93 -26.96
N ALA A 51 -2.62 2.43 -27.28
CA ALA A 51 -1.40 3.25 -27.30
C ALA A 51 -1.48 4.38 -28.33
N ARG A 52 -1.99 4.10 -29.54
CA ARG A 52 -2.17 5.11 -30.60
C ARG A 52 -3.15 6.19 -30.17
N SER A 53 -4.31 5.80 -29.63
CA SER A 53 -5.31 6.76 -29.14
C SER A 53 -4.76 7.64 -28.01
N ALA A 54 -3.99 7.06 -27.07
CA ALA A 54 -3.37 7.83 -26.00
C ALA A 54 -2.33 8.87 -26.47
N ARG A 55 -1.64 8.60 -27.59
CA ARG A 55 -0.68 9.57 -28.18
C ARG A 55 -1.36 10.83 -28.70
N GLU A 56 -2.61 10.75 -29.12
CA GLU A 56 -3.39 11.94 -29.54
C GLU A 56 -3.58 12.93 -28.37
N PHE A 57 -3.51 12.41 -27.13
CA PHE A 57 -3.59 13.19 -25.90
C PHE A 57 -2.22 13.38 -25.21
N GLY A 58 -1.12 13.25 -25.98
CA GLY A 58 0.23 13.57 -25.53
C GLY A 58 0.93 12.47 -24.71
N ALA A 59 0.34 11.28 -24.56
CA ALA A 59 1.03 10.16 -23.91
C ALA A 59 2.09 9.54 -24.84
N SER A 60 3.29 9.24 -24.33
CA SER A 60 4.36 8.57 -25.10
C SER A 60 4.25 7.04 -25.14
N TRP A 61 3.04 6.50 -24.95
CA TRP A 61 2.85 5.08 -24.70
C TRP A 61 3.08 4.21 -25.93
N SER A 62 3.67 3.04 -25.72
CA SER A 62 3.75 1.93 -26.67
C SER A 62 2.82 0.79 -26.26
N ALA A 63 2.61 -0.21 -27.13
CA ALA A 63 1.86 -1.41 -26.75
C ALA A 63 2.46 -2.10 -25.50
N SER A 64 3.78 -2.07 -25.32
CA SER A 64 4.46 -2.55 -24.11
C SER A 64 4.14 -1.70 -22.88
N SER A 65 3.98 -0.39 -23.04
CA SER A 65 3.56 0.50 -21.96
C SER A 65 2.13 0.17 -21.51
N VAL A 66 1.22 -0.03 -22.47
CA VAL A 66 -0.16 -0.45 -22.19
C VAL A 66 -0.18 -1.82 -21.48
N LYS A 67 0.65 -2.77 -21.90
CA LYS A 67 0.80 -4.06 -21.21
C LYS A 67 1.34 -3.91 -19.77
N ASN A 68 2.23 -2.96 -19.53
CA ASN A 68 2.72 -2.67 -18.18
C ASN A 68 1.65 -2.04 -17.29
N ILE A 69 0.78 -1.20 -17.87
CA ILE A 69 -0.41 -0.68 -17.18
C ILE A 69 -1.37 -1.84 -16.86
N GLU A 70 -1.70 -2.69 -17.83
CA GLU A 70 -2.59 -3.85 -17.62
C GLU A 70 -2.08 -4.85 -16.58
N SER A 71 -0.77 -4.90 -16.33
CA SER A 71 -0.18 -5.78 -15.29
C SER A 71 -0.08 -5.10 -13.92
N GLY A 72 -0.54 -3.85 -13.78
CA GLY A 72 -0.43 -3.07 -12.55
C GLY A 72 1.00 -2.65 -12.20
N ARG A 73 1.97 -2.83 -13.11
CA ARG A 73 3.39 -2.49 -12.87
C ARG A 73 3.71 -1.03 -13.13
N ALA A 74 2.87 -0.34 -13.89
CA ALA A 74 3.01 1.10 -14.12
C ALA A 74 2.43 1.89 -12.94
N VAL A 75 3.22 2.81 -12.37
CA VAL A 75 2.72 3.75 -11.36
C VAL A 75 1.68 4.66 -12.01
N THR A 76 0.50 4.67 -11.41
CA THR A 76 -0.63 5.42 -11.94
C THR A 76 -0.63 6.83 -11.37
N SER A 77 -0.14 7.81 -12.15
CA SER A 77 -0.29 9.22 -11.85
C SER A 77 -1.67 9.74 -12.26
N LEU A 78 -2.12 10.85 -11.67
CA LEU A 78 -3.37 11.51 -12.09
C LEU A 78 -3.34 11.88 -13.58
N GLN A 79 -2.21 12.36 -14.08
CA GLN A 79 -2.02 12.65 -15.50
C GLN A 79 -2.22 11.39 -16.36
N ASN A 80 -1.64 10.25 -15.97
CA ASN A 80 -1.81 9.00 -16.69
C ASN A 80 -3.27 8.52 -16.68
N LEU A 81 -3.99 8.70 -15.56
CA LEU A 81 -5.42 8.39 -15.50
C LEU A 81 -6.25 9.24 -16.45
N ILE A 82 -5.98 10.55 -16.50
CA ILE A 82 -6.66 11.47 -17.41
C ILE A 82 -6.38 11.06 -18.87
N SER A 83 -5.11 10.85 -19.24
CA SER A 83 -4.75 10.42 -20.60
C SER A 83 -5.38 9.08 -20.97
N LEU A 84 -5.39 8.10 -20.05
CA LEU A 84 -6.03 6.81 -20.28
C LEU A 84 -7.53 6.98 -20.52
N THR A 85 -8.21 7.73 -19.67
CA THR A 85 -9.67 7.92 -19.74
C THR A 85 -10.06 8.63 -21.04
N LEU A 86 -9.32 9.66 -21.44
CA LEU A 86 -9.51 10.34 -22.73
C LEU A 86 -9.32 9.40 -23.92
N ALA A 87 -8.25 8.59 -23.89
CA ALA A 87 -7.97 7.62 -24.94
C ALA A 87 -9.09 6.57 -25.07
N LEU A 88 -9.57 6.02 -23.96
CA LEU A 88 -10.64 5.02 -23.97
C LEU A 88 -11.96 5.61 -24.45
N ASN A 89 -12.31 6.82 -24.00
CA ASN A 89 -13.52 7.52 -24.45
C ASN A 89 -13.48 7.83 -25.94
N ASN A 90 -12.34 8.30 -26.46
CA ASN A 90 -12.17 8.55 -27.88
C ASN A 90 -12.25 7.25 -28.70
N LEU A 91 -11.60 6.18 -28.24
CA LEU A 91 -11.53 4.91 -28.95
C LEU A 91 -12.88 4.16 -28.97
N ALA A 92 -13.63 4.22 -27.87
CA ALA A 92 -14.89 3.48 -27.71
C ALA A 92 -16.14 4.32 -27.96
N GLY A 93 -16.03 5.65 -28.06
CA GLY A 93 -17.17 6.56 -28.10
C GLY A 93 -17.95 6.60 -26.78
N THR A 94 -17.27 6.39 -25.65
CA THR A 94 -17.88 6.32 -24.30
C THR A 94 -17.65 7.60 -23.49
N HIS A 95 -18.27 7.68 -22.32
CA HIS A 95 -18.12 8.79 -21.36
C HIS A 95 -17.70 8.29 -19.98
N LEU A 96 -16.58 7.56 -19.93
CA LEU A 96 -15.94 7.14 -18.69
C LEU A 96 -15.44 8.37 -17.91
N THR A 97 -15.65 8.33 -16.61
CA THR A 97 -15.02 9.21 -15.62
C THR A 97 -13.74 8.59 -15.08
N LEU A 98 -12.93 9.37 -14.34
CA LEU A 98 -11.75 8.83 -13.66
C LEU A 98 -12.09 7.73 -12.66
N ALA A 99 -13.26 7.81 -12.02
CA ALA A 99 -13.72 6.81 -11.08
C ALA A 99 -14.03 5.48 -11.79
N ASP A 100 -14.61 5.51 -12.99
CA ASP A 100 -14.94 4.28 -13.74
C ASP A 100 -13.70 3.45 -14.05
N VAL A 101 -12.58 4.12 -14.33
CA VAL A 101 -11.30 3.48 -14.65
C VAL A 101 -10.68 2.73 -13.46
N LEU A 102 -11.16 2.98 -12.23
CA LEU A 102 -10.79 2.19 -11.06
C LEU A 102 -11.48 0.81 -11.00
N GLY A 103 -12.36 0.51 -11.97
CA GLY A 103 -12.96 -0.80 -12.15
C GLY A 103 -13.84 -1.24 -10.98
N LYS A 104 -13.79 -2.54 -10.65
CA LYS A 104 -14.65 -3.16 -9.64
C LYS A 104 -14.04 -3.17 -8.23
N ALA A 105 -12.84 -2.62 -8.06
CA ALA A 105 -12.14 -2.60 -6.78
C ALA A 105 -12.97 -1.90 -5.70
N GLN A 106 -13.10 -2.55 -4.54
CA GLN A 106 -13.90 -2.07 -3.41
C GLN A 106 -13.06 -1.39 -2.31
N ALA A 107 -11.76 -1.68 -2.29
CA ALA A 107 -10.81 -1.08 -1.36
C ALA A 107 -9.42 -0.99 -2.02
N PHE A 108 -8.70 0.07 -1.68
CA PHE A 108 -7.37 0.36 -2.15
C PHE A 108 -6.35 0.33 -1.02
N GLU A 109 -5.11 0.04 -1.36
CA GLU A 109 -3.99 0.24 -0.45
C GLU A 109 -3.94 1.69 0.04
N SER A 110 -3.62 1.84 1.33
CA SER A 110 -3.54 3.13 2.01
C SER A 110 -2.43 4.01 1.44
N PRO A 111 -2.62 5.34 1.30
CA PRO A 111 -1.51 6.27 1.44
C PRO A 111 -0.75 5.94 2.74
N ARG A 112 0.58 5.83 2.66
CA ARG A 112 1.41 5.28 3.75
C ARG A 112 1.16 5.93 5.12
N ALA A 113 0.79 7.22 5.11
CA ALA A 113 0.45 8.01 6.29
C ALA A 113 -0.82 7.58 7.06
N LEU A 114 -1.73 6.80 6.45
CA LEU A 114 -2.98 6.38 7.10
C LEU A 114 -2.94 4.95 7.65
N GLY A 115 -1.99 4.11 7.22
CA GLY A 115 -1.86 2.72 7.66
C GLY A 115 -3.09 1.82 7.45
N LEU A 116 -4.13 2.31 6.75
CA LEU A 116 -5.46 1.71 6.68
C LEU A 116 -5.98 1.69 5.23
N PRO A 117 -6.43 0.54 4.71
CA PRO A 117 -7.01 0.47 3.38
C PRO A 117 -8.13 1.50 3.18
N VAL A 118 -8.08 2.20 2.05
CA VAL A 118 -9.04 3.24 1.70
C VAL A 118 -10.18 2.62 0.91
N ARG A 119 -11.43 2.83 1.34
CA ARG A 119 -12.58 2.30 0.59
C ARG A 119 -12.80 3.03 -0.72
N ARG A 120 -13.31 2.27 -1.70
CA ARG A 120 -13.71 2.78 -3.01
C ARG A 120 -14.62 4.00 -2.93
N ALA A 121 -15.64 3.93 -2.07
CA ALA A 121 -16.61 5.00 -1.90
C ALA A 121 -15.99 6.34 -1.44
N TRP A 122 -14.89 6.31 -0.68
CA TRP A 122 -14.18 7.54 -0.30
C TRP A 122 -13.41 8.10 -1.50
N VAL A 123 -12.72 7.24 -2.25
CA VAL A 123 -12.00 7.65 -3.47
C VAL A 123 -12.95 8.26 -4.50
N ASP A 124 -14.14 7.68 -4.68
CA ASP A 124 -15.17 8.22 -5.57
C ASP A 124 -15.60 9.64 -5.17
N LYS A 125 -15.80 9.88 -3.87
CA LYS A 125 -16.13 11.23 -3.37
C LYS A 125 -15.00 12.22 -3.61
N VAL A 126 -13.75 11.82 -3.37
CA VAL A 126 -12.56 12.65 -3.62
C VAL A 126 -12.45 13.01 -5.10
N LEU A 127 -12.63 12.03 -5.99
CA LEU A 127 -12.62 12.26 -7.44
C LEU A 127 -13.81 13.11 -7.92
N ALA A 128 -14.92 13.11 -7.18
CA ALA A 128 -16.05 14.00 -7.40
C ALA A 128 -15.85 15.43 -6.82
N GLY A 129 -14.68 15.72 -6.24
CA GLY A 129 -14.33 17.05 -5.73
C GLY A 129 -14.60 17.29 -4.25
N ALA A 130 -14.90 16.24 -3.47
CA ALA A 130 -15.01 16.38 -2.02
C ALA A 130 -13.64 16.74 -1.38
N PRO A 131 -13.63 17.50 -0.27
CA PRO A 131 -12.40 17.79 0.48
C PRO A 131 -11.66 16.50 0.90
N VAL A 132 -10.33 16.51 0.74
CA VAL A 132 -9.45 15.38 1.13
C VAL A 132 -8.96 15.61 2.55
N GLU A 133 -9.74 15.17 3.53
CA GLU A 133 -9.44 15.37 4.95
C GLU A 133 -9.23 14.04 5.68
N ILE A 134 -8.20 13.99 6.52
CA ILE A 134 -7.85 12.84 7.38
C ILE A 134 -8.78 12.78 8.62
N GLY A 135 -9.53 13.85 8.90
CA GLY A 135 -10.24 14.09 10.17
C GLY A 135 -11.37 13.12 10.53
N HIS A 136 -11.80 12.25 9.61
CA HIS A 136 -12.87 11.29 9.87
C HIS A 136 -12.49 9.90 9.38
N VAL A 137 -11.80 9.14 10.24
CA VAL A 137 -11.54 7.70 10.08
C VAL A 137 -12.82 6.94 9.71
N GLU A 138 -13.97 7.42 10.17
CA GLU A 138 -15.31 6.91 9.84
C GLU A 138 -15.66 6.99 8.34
N ASN A 139 -15.23 8.06 7.66
CA ASN A 139 -15.47 8.25 6.23
C ASN A 139 -14.52 7.37 5.38
N LEU A 140 -13.28 7.17 5.85
CA LEU A 140 -12.30 6.27 5.24
C LEU A 140 -12.73 4.79 5.33
N LEU A 141 -13.44 4.44 6.42
CA LEU A 141 -13.87 3.09 6.76
C LEU A 141 -15.36 2.80 6.49
N GLY A 142 -16.07 3.74 5.86
CA GLY A 142 -17.45 3.58 5.37
C GLY A 142 -18.53 3.48 6.46
N GLY A 143 -18.57 4.49 7.34
CA GLY A 143 -19.63 4.74 8.33
C GLY A 143 -19.26 4.32 9.75
N GLU A 144 -19.90 4.95 10.76
CA GLU A 144 -19.62 4.77 12.20
C GLU A 144 -19.57 3.30 12.64
N GLU A 145 -20.48 2.45 12.15
CA GLU A 145 -20.60 1.07 12.65
C GLU A 145 -19.47 0.14 12.14
N LYS A 146 -19.04 0.33 10.89
CA LYS A 146 -17.90 -0.39 10.33
C LYS A 146 -16.57 0.23 10.78
N ALA A 147 -16.55 1.53 11.04
CA ALA A 147 -15.44 2.20 11.69
C ALA A 147 -15.24 1.66 13.10
N LYS A 148 -16.29 1.47 13.90
CA LYS A 148 -16.21 0.83 15.23
C LYS A 148 -15.63 -0.57 15.17
N GLN A 149 -16.05 -1.43 14.23
CA GLN A 149 -15.49 -2.78 14.09
C GLN A 149 -14.01 -2.75 13.68
N ILE A 150 -13.64 -1.93 12.71
CA ILE A 150 -12.23 -1.79 12.31
C ILE A 150 -11.44 -1.10 13.43
N ILE A 151 -11.97 -0.12 14.15
CA ILE A 151 -11.39 0.48 15.37
C ILE A 151 -11.41 -0.50 16.55
N THR A 152 -12.06 -1.67 16.45
CA THR A 152 -11.97 -2.75 17.46
C THR A 152 -10.89 -3.76 17.07
N ASP A 153 -10.75 -4.08 15.78
CA ASP A 153 -9.71 -4.96 15.23
C ASP A 153 -8.36 -4.26 15.01
N PHE A 154 -8.38 -2.96 14.76
CA PHE A 154 -7.22 -2.08 14.60
C PHE A 154 -6.42 -1.99 15.90
N PRO A 155 -7.01 -1.85 17.10
CA PRO A 155 -6.33 -2.08 18.36
C PRO A 155 -5.62 -3.40 18.42
N GLU A 156 -6.14 -4.51 17.86
CA GLU A 156 -5.42 -5.79 17.89
C GLU A 156 -4.23 -5.82 16.94
N LYS A 157 -4.37 -5.33 15.70
CA LYS A 157 -3.23 -5.20 14.76
C LYS A 157 -2.19 -4.17 15.24
N MET A 158 -2.66 -3.08 15.81
CA MET A 158 -1.86 -2.01 16.39
C MET A 158 -1.21 -2.48 17.68
N LYS A 159 -1.87 -3.28 18.54
CA LYS A 159 -1.26 -3.96 19.69
C LYS A 159 -0.07 -4.81 19.25
N GLY A 160 -0.23 -5.59 18.17
CA GLY A 160 0.85 -6.41 17.62
C GLY A 160 2.08 -5.58 17.26
N TRP A 161 1.90 -4.46 16.56
CA TRP A 161 2.99 -3.57 16.21
C TRP A 161 3.53 -2.75 17.40
N LEU A 162 2.66 -2.24 18.27
CA LEU A 162 3.02 -1.51 19.50
C LEU A 162 3.87 -2.37 20.44
N LYS A 163 3.67 -3.69 20.46
CA LYS A 163 4.53 -4.64 21.20
C LYS A 163 5.98 -4.65 20.68
N GLU A 164 6.18 -4.37 19.40
CA GLU A 164 7.51 -4.30 18.77
C GLU A 164 8.20 -2.95 19.01
N LEU A 165 7.50 -1.92 19.46
CA LEU A 165 8.05 -0.57 19.61
C LEU A 165 8.79 -0.39 20.96
N PRO A 166 9.75 0.56 21.02
CA PRO A 166 10.39 0.91 22.29
C PRO A 166 9.38 1.43 23.31
N LYS A 167 9.49 0.97 24.57
CA LYS A 167 8.75 1.58 25.69
C LYS A 167 9.10 3.07 25.81
N GLY A 168 8.08 3.90 26.04
CA GLY A 168 8.28 5.35 26.18
C GLY A 168 8.75 6.05 24.90
N ILE A 169 8.43 5.48 23.73
CA ILE A 169 8.53 6.20 22.46
C ILE A 169 7.47 7.31 22.44
N ASP A 170 7.84 8.51 22.01
CA ASP A 170 6.89 9.60 21.83
C ASP A 170 6.15 9.47 20.48
N LEU A 171 4.90 9.94 20.46
CA LEU A 171 4.05 9.93 19.27
C LEU A 171 4.67 10.69 18.08
N GLN A 172 5.39 11.77 18.35
CA GLN A 172 6.03 12.59 17.29
C GLN A 172 7.13 11.81 16.55
N THR A 173 7.85 10.93 17.24
CA THR A 173 8.87 10.08 16.63
C THR A 173 8.25 9.00 15.75
N ILE A 174 7.12 8.42 16.16
CA ILE A 174 6.34 7.48 15.33
C ILE A 174 5.83 8.21 14.08
N GLU A 175 5.19 9.36 14.28
CA GLU A 175 4.63 10.19 13.20
C GLU A 175 5.73 10.66 12.23
N ARG A 176 6.93 10.98 12.72
CA ARG A 176 8.08 11.32 11.88
C ARG A 176 8.53 10.15 11.00
N VAL A 177 8.55 8.93 11.52
CA VAL A 177 8.90 7.72 10.74
C VAL A 177 7.87 7.46 9.66
N GLU A 178 6.58 7.63 9.99
CA GLU A 178 5.48 7.43 9.05
C GLU A 178 5.41 8.53 7.97
N SER A 179 5.57 9.80 8.37
CA SER A 179 5.47 10.98 7.49
C SER A 179 6.65 11.15 6.53
N GLN A 180 7.84 10.65 6.87
CA GLN A 180 9.02 10.74 6.00
C GLN A 180 8.88 9.96 4.68
N ASN A 181 7.83 9.15 4.51
CA ASN A 181 7.42 8.49 3.25
C ASN A 181 8.57 7.80 2.46
N ARG A 182 9.66 7.43 3.13
CA ARG A 182 10.75 6.63 2.57
C ARG A 182 10.41 5.17 2.77
N SER A 183 10.40 4.39 1.69
CA SER A 183 10.44 2.93 1.76
C SER A 183 11.54 2.48 2.73
N ALA A 184 11.32 1.35 3.41
CA ALA A 184 12.39 0.77 4.23
C ALA A 184 13.60 0.55 3.34
N SER A 185 14.80 0.87 3.84
CA SER A 185 16.01 0.59 3.08
C SER A 185 16.27 -0.91 3.05
N LEU A 186 17.06 -1.37 2.09
CA LEU A 186 17.44 -2.79 2.02
C LEU A 186 18.13 -3.27 3.31
N ALA A 187 18.81 -2.37 4.03
CA ALA A 187 19.41 -2.68 5.32
C ALA A 187 18.34 -2.92 6.40
N GLU A 188 17.31 -2.08 6.44
CA GLU A 188 16.19 -2.20 7.40
C GLU A 188 15.33 -3.43 7.11
N GLU A 189 15.06 -3.76 5.84
CA GLU A 189 14.33 -4.99 5.49
C GLU A 189 15.08 -6.25 5.92
N ARG A 190 16.40 -6.28 5.76
CA ARG A 190 17.25 -7.40 6.19
C ARG A 190 17.32 -7.48 7.71
N ALA A 191 17.44 -6.34 8.38
CA ALA A 191 17.41 -6.25 9.82
C ALA A 191 16.07 -6.76 10.38
N ALA A 192 14.96 -6.31 9.82
CA ALA A 192 13.60 -6.73 10.18
C ALA A 192 13.43 -8.25 10.09
N ARG A 193 13.85 -8.84 8.97
CA ARG A 193 13.83 -10.30 8.77
C ARG A 193 14.67 -11.06 9.80
N THR A 194 15.79 -10.47 10.23
CA THR A 194 16.69 -11.05 11.23
C THR A 194 16.10 -10.96 12.64
N LEU A 195 15.40 -9.86 12.93
CA LEU A 195 14.84 -9.55 14.25
C LEU A 195 13.43 -10.08 14.46
N GLY A 196 12.73 -10.47 13.39
CA GLY A 196 11.35 -10.95 13.47
C GLY A 196 10.33 -9.84 13.76
N ILE A 197 10.66 -8.59 13.42
CA ILE A 197 9.80 -7.40 13.61
C ILE A 197 9.57 -6.70 12.27
N ARG A 198 8.67 -5.71 12.23
CA ARG A 198 8.43 -4.91 11.01
C ARG A 198 9.62 -4.00 10.65
N PRO A 199 9.88 -3.73 9.36
CA PRO A 199 10.90 -2.76 8.94
C PRO A 199 10.72 -1.37 9.55
N ASP A 200 9.48 -0.91 9.67
CA ASP A 200 9.18 0.39 10.29
C ASP A 200 9.56 0.39 11.79
N SER A 201 9.36 -0.74 12.49
CA SER A 201 9.77 -0.91 13.88
C SER A 201 11.29 -0.78 14.02
N VAL A 202 12.08 -1.40 13.12
CA VAL A 202 13.55 -1.26 13.10
C VAL A 202 13.96 0.21 13.00
N ARG A 203 13.30 0.98 12.14
CA ARG A 203 13.58 2.42 11.98
C ARG A 203 13.22 3.20 13.24
N VAL A 204 12.09 2.92 13.88
CA VAL A 204 11.71 3.55 15.17
C VAL A 204 12.76 3.26 16.24
N TRP A 205 13.26 2.02 16.33
CA TRP A 205 14.35 1.66 17.24
C TRP A 205 15.64 2.42 16.93
N ALA A 206 16.04 2.51 15.65
CA ALA A 206 17.23 3.23 15.24
C ALA A 206 17.16 4.72 15.64
N ILE A 207 16.01 5.36 15.39
CA ILE A 207 15.80 6.76 15.77
C ILE A 207 15.76 6.94 17.28
N LYS A 208 15.14 6.02 18.03
CA LYS A 208 15.14 6.10 19.50
C LYS A 208 16.55 5.98 20.08
N LEU A 209 17.38 5.09 19.52
CA LEU A 209 18.73 4.82 20.03
C LEU A 209 19.75 5.85 19.57
N TRP A 210 19.64 6.37 18.35
CA TRP A 210 20.69 7.15 17.71
C TRP A 210 20.23 8.47 17.10
N GLY A 211 18.93 8.75 17.08
CA GLY A 211 18.36 9.95 16.45
C GLY A 211 18.37 9.94 14.92
N MET A 212 18.78 8.84 14.29
CA MET A 212 18.93 8.69 12.83
C MET A 212 18.61 7.25 12.40
N ASP A 213 18.48 7.01 11.09
CA ASP A 213 18.19 5.67 10.57
C ASP A 213 19.40 4.72 10.63
N LEU A 214 19.13 3.43 10.41
CA LEU A 214 20.14 2.36 10.54
C LEU A 214 21.28 2.52 9.52
N GLU A 215 20.97 2.97 8.30
CA GLU A 215 21.92 3.09 7.21
C GLU A 215 22.84 4.30 7.44
N GLU A 216 22.25 5.44 7.81
CA GLU A 216 22.96 6.65 8.18
C GLU A 216 23.90 6.41 9.37
N LYS A 217 23.43 5.70 10.40
CA LYS A 217 24.28 5.34 11.55
C LYS A 217 25.42 4.41 11.17
N ALA A 218 25.17 3.41 10.32
CA ALA A 218 26.19 2.46 9.87
C ALA A 218 27.28 3.18 9.05
N ASP A 219 26.88 4.08 8.17
CA ASP A 219 27.78 4.89 7.36
C ASP A 219 28.62 5.83 8.23
N LYS A 220 28.00 6.50 9.19
CA LYS A 220 28.70 7.38 10.13
C LYS A 220 29.79 6.63 10.91
N LEU A 221 29.44 5.47 11.49
CA LEU A 221 30.41 4.65 12.22
C LEU A 221 31.52 4.09 11.32
N ALA A 222 31.18 3.74 10.08
CA ALA A 222 32.16 3.24 9.13
C ALA A 222 33.16 4.34 8.72
N ARG A 223 32.70 5.59 8.57
CA ARG A 223 33.56 6.77 8.32
C ARG A 223 34.45 7.08 9.53
N GLU A 224 33.88 7.12 10.74
CA GLU A 224 34.62 7.37 11.98
C GLU A 224 35.76 6.35 12.18
N ARG A 225 35.52 5.08 11.86
CA ARG A 225 36.51 4.01 12.02
C ARG A 225 37.61 4.00 10.97
N LEU A 226 37.41 4.62 9.81
CA LEU A 226 38.40 4.67 8.75
C LEU A 226 39.52 5.69 9.04
N GLU A 227 39.31 6.61 10.00
CA GLU A 227 40.24 7.70 10.35
C GLU A 227 40.80 8.43 9.10
N SER A 228 40.00 8.49 8.04
CA SER A 228 40.38 8.99 6.70
C SER A 228 39.19 9.66 6.03
N LEU A 229 39.47 10.58 5.10
CA LEU A 229 38.45 11.25 4.25
C LEU A 229 37.90 10.32 3.14
N GLU A 230 38.40 9.10 3.04
CA GLU A 230 37.96 8.11 2.06
C GLU A 230 36.54 7.59 2.35
N GLU A 231 35.84 7.18 1.29
CA GLU A 231 34.51 6.58 1.44
C GLU A 231 34.59 5.15 2.00
N PRO A 232 33.76 4.78 2.99
CA PRO A 232 33.79 3.44 3.55
C PRO A 232 33.41 2.37 2.52
N SER A 233 34.15 1.26 2.50
CA SER A 233 33.83 0.13 1.64
C SER A 233 32.48 -0.53 2.02
N PRO A 234 31.80 -1.19 1.07
CA PRO A 234 30.56 -1.94 1.36
C PRO A 234 30.73 -2.98 2.49
N GLN A 235 31.90 -3.60 2.59
CA GLN A 235 32.23 -4.58 3.62
C GLN A 235 32.32 -3.92 5.01
N ALA A 236 32.94 -2.74 5.09
CA ALA A 236 33.04 -1.96 6.33
C ALA A 236 31.66 -1.51 6.83
N ARG A 237 30.83 -0.96 5.92
CA ARG A 237 29.43 -0.59 6.22
C ARG A 237 28.64 -1.81 6.72
N GLY A 238 28.72 -2.93 6.01
CA GLY A 238 28.03 -4.16 6.40
C GLY A 238 28.45 -4.71 7.76
N ALA A 239 29.72 -4.55 8.16
CA ALA A 239 30.17 -4.91 9.50
C ALA A 239 29.53 -4.04 10.58
N MET A 240 29.44 -2.72 10.34
CA MET A 240 28.75 -1.80 11.26
C MET A 240 27.25 -2.09 11.33
N THR A 241 26.58 -2.33 10.21
CA THR A 241 25.15 -2.69 10.19
C THR A 241 24.88 -3.95 11.04
N ARG A 242 25.72 -4.98 10.95
CA ARG A 242 25.56 -6.21 11.77
C ARG A 242 25.72 -5.94 13.27
N ALA A 243 26.63 -5.05 13.65
CA ALA A 243 26.81 -4.64 15.05
C ALA A 243 25.58 -3.86 15.55
N LEU A 244 25.08 -2.92 14.75
CA LEU A 244 23.89 -2.12 15.07
C LEU A 244 22.62 -2.97 15.17
N ILE A 245 22.43 -3.96 14.28
CA ILE A 245 21.30 -4.91 14.36
C ILE A 245 21.34 -5.69 15.69
N ARG A 246 22.53 -6.09 16.15
CA ARG A 246 22.68 -6.77 17.44
C ARG A 246 22.28 -5.86 18.60
N GLN A 247 22.68 -4.60 18.56
CA GLN A 247 22.28 -3.62 19.55
C GLN A 247 20.76 -3.41 19.58
N ILE A 248 20.10 -3.33 18.41
CA ILE A 248 18.64 -3.27 18.34
C ILE A 248 18.03 -4.54 18.93
N ARG A 249 18.56 -5.73 18.63
CA ARG A 249 18.08 -6.99 19.21
C ARG A 249 18.10 -6.95 20.75
N GLU A 250 19.24 -6.59 21.32
CA GLU A 250 19.41 -6.51 22.77
C GLU A 250 18.41 -5.54 23.41
N GLU A 251 18.14 -4.42 22.75
CA GLU A 251 17.17 -3.42 23.20
C GLU A 251 15.72 -3.86 23.02
N VAL A 252 15.40 -4.56 21.92
CA VAL A 252 14.09 -5.19 21.72
C VAL A 252 13.83 -6.27 22.78
N GLU A 253 14.83 -7.07 23.15
CA GLU A 253 14.71 -8.09 24.19
C GLU A 253 14.61 -7.47 25.60
N ARG A 254 15.31 -6.36 25.85
CA ARG A 254 15.33 -5.67 27.15
C ARG A 254 14.07 -4.81 27.38
N ASN A 255 13.62 -4.13 26.34
CA ASN A 255 12.62 -3.06 26.44
C ASN A 255 11.38 -3.31 25.58
N GLY A 256 11.41 -4.26 24.64
CA GLY A 256 10.24 -4.73 23.89
C GLY A 256 9.42 -5.73 24.70
N SER A 257 8.10 -5.71 24.51
CA SER A 257 7.22 -6.71 25.13
C SER A 257 7.20 -7.96 24.27
N LEU A 258 8.28 -8.75 24.25
CA LEU A 258 8.23 -10.12 23.76
C LEU A 258 7.73 -11.04 24.88
N ALA A 259 6.42 -10.98 25.08
CA ALA A 259 5.56 -12.02 25.63
C ALA A 259 4.13 -11.87 25.07
#